data_AF-A0A5A9NRS3-F1
#
_entry.id   AF-A0A5A9NRS3-F1
#
_cell.length_a   1.000
_cell.length_b   1.000
_cell.length_c   1.000
_cell.angle_alpha   90.00
_cell.angle_beta   90.00
_cell.angle_gamma   90.00
#
_symmetry.space_group_name_H-M   'P 1'
#
loop_
_entity.id
_entity.type
_entity.pdbx_description
1 polymer ?
#
loop_
_entity_poly.entity_id
_entity_poly.type
_entity_poly.pdbx_seq_one_letter_code
_entity_poly.pdbx_strand_id
1 'polypeptide(L)' 'MSSSHRFYYCDPHPSRAVELLRVGKLQHFLGSVEEAQRSFKQAYDIMKVTHGAEHALTNEVCKKLGECQAELGRV' A
#
# COMPACT_ATOMS: atom_id res chain seq x y z
N MET A 1 -8.14 -21.70 -0.04
CA MET A 1 -7.01 -21.78 -0.99
C MET A 1 -6.45 -20.38 -1.22
N SER A 2 -5.78 -19.78 -0.22
CA SER A 2 -5.41 -18.35 -0.29
C SER A 2 -4.05 -18.06 0.34
N SER A 3 -3.07 -18.96 0.21
CA SER A 3 -1.81 -18.85 0.98
C SER A 3 -0.54 -18.87 0.12
N SER A 4 -0.62 -18.97 -1.21
CA SER A 4 0.56 -19.25 -2.05
C SER A 4 1.38 -18.02 -2.47
N HIS A 5 0.89 -16.79 -2.31
CA HIS A 5 1.63 -15.60 -2.75
C HIS A 5 2.81 -15.23 -1.83
N ARG A 6 2.78 -15.64 -0.55
CA ARG A 6 3.77 -15.23 0.45
C ARG A 6 5.09 -16.02 0.36
N PHE A 7 5.09 -17.19 -0.28
CA PHE A 7 6.25 -18.08 -0.36
C PHE A 7 7.10 -17.88 -1.63
N TYR A 8 6.52 -17.37 -2.73
CA TYR A 8 7.27 -17.20 -3.99
C TYR A 8 7.94 -15.82 -4.12
N TYR A 9 7.44 -14.79 -3.44
CA TYR A 9 8.01 -13.45 -3.48
C TYR A 9 8.65 -13.11 -2.13
N CYS A 10 9.84 -13.66 -1.92
CA CYS A 10 10.75 -13.22 -0.86
C CYS A 10 11.28 -11.79 -1.16
N ASP A 11 11.24 -11.37 -2.44
CA ASP A 11 11.61 -10.04 -2.90
C ASP A 11 10.42 -9.07 -3.00
N PRO A 12 10.66 -7.75 -2.87
CA PRO A 12 9.69 -6.73 -3.24
C PRO A 12 9.39 -6.84 -4.74
N HIS A 13 8.32 -7.55 -5.07
CA HIS A 13 7.85 -7.66 -6.46
C HIS A 13 6.86 -6.52 -6.76
N PRO A 14 6.99 -5.83 -7.91
CA PRO A 14 6.13 -4.69 -8.25
C PRO A 14 4.64 -5.03 -8.25
N SER A 15 4.26 -6.25 -8.67
CA SER A 15 2.84 -6.67 -8.64
C SER A 15 2.27 -6.73 -7.23
N ARG A 16 3.06 -7.17 -6.23
CA ARG A 16 2.63 -7.23 -4.82
C ARG A 16 2.37 -5.82 -4.28
N ALA A 17 3.17 -4.84 -4.68
CA ALA A 17 2.95 -3.44 -4.34
C ALA A 17 1.60 -2.93 -4.87
N VAL A 18 1.31 -3.23 -6.14
CA VAL A 18 0.04 -2.84 -6.79
C VAL A 18 -1.15 -3.54 -6.15
N GLU A 19 -1.03 -4.82 -5.79
CA GLU A 19 -2.06 -5.55 -5.05
C GLU A 19 -2.34 -4.92 -3.68
N LEU A 20 -1.30 -4.60 -2.92
CA LEU A 20 -1.43 -3.94 -1.61
C LEU A 20 -2.07 -2.54 -1.72
N LEU A 21 -1.75 -1.77 -2.75
CA LEU A 21 -2.42 -0.49 -3.03
C LEU A 21 -3.92 -0.69 -3.29
N ARG A 22 -4.30 -1.71 -4.06
CA ARG A 22 -5.72 -2.03 -4.32
C ARG A 22 -6.44 -2.48 -3.04
N VAL A 23 -5.81 -3.33 -2.24
CA VAL A 23 -6.35 -3.77 -0.94
C VAL A 23 -6.54 -2.58 0.00
N GLY A 24 -5.55 -1.69 0.10
CA GLY A 24 -5.63 -0.48 0.92
C GLY A 24 -6.78 0.43 0.49
N LYS A 25 -6.99 0.62 -0.83
CA LYS A 25 -8.12 1.40 -1.35
C LYS A 25 -9.47 0.80 -0.95
N LEU A 26 -9.60 -0.52 -1.00
CA LEU A 26 -10.83 -1.21 -0.59
C LEU A 26 -11.06 -1.08 0.92
N GLN A 27 -10.03 -1.26 1.74
CA GLN A 27 -10.13 -1.07 3.19
C GLN A 27 -10.52 0.36 3.54
N HIS A 28 -9.92 1.35 2.88
CA HIS A 28 -10.24 2.77 3.06
C HIS A 28 -11.70 3.06 2.69
N PHE A 29 -12.17 2.53 1.56
CA PHE A 29 -13.57 2.64 1.14
C PHE A 29 -14.55 2.00 2.14
N LEU A 30 -14.15 0.92 2.81
CA LEU A 30 -14.95 0.25 3.84
C LEU A 30 -14.86 0.92 5.22
N GLY A 31 -14.12 2.03 5.35
CA GLY A 31 -13.93 2.75 6.62
C GLY A 31 -12.91 2.10 7.57
N SER A 32 -12.21 1.05 7.12
CA SER A 32 -11.12 0.39 7.87
C SER A 32 -9.81 1.16 7.67
N VAL A 33 -9.75 2.39 8.20
CA VAL A 33 -8.67 3.36 7.89
C VAL A 33 -7.31 2.89 8.44
N GLU A 34 -7.26 2.25 9.59
CA GLU A 34 -6.02 1.70 10.17
C GLU A 34 -5.48 0.50 9.38
N GLU A 35 -6.34 -0.39 8.90
CA GLU A 35 -5.97 -1.45 7.96
C GLU A 35 -5.43 -0.86 6.66
N ALA A 36 -6.16 0.12 6.09
CA ALA A 36 -5.77 0.80 4.86
C ALA A 36 -4.38 1.43 4.98
N GLN A 37 -4.12 2.16 6.07
CA GLN A 37 -2.82 2.75 6.34
C GLN A 37 -1.70 1.71 6.38
N ARG A 38 -1.93 0.55 7.01
CA ARG A 38 -0.95 -0.55 7.05
C ARG A 38 -0.68 -1.11 5.66
N SER A 39 -1.72 -1.34 4.86
CA SER A 39 -1.58 -1.83 3.49
C SER A 39 -0.89 -0.82 2.57
N PHE A 40 -1.23 0.47 2.66
CA PHE A 40 -0.55 1.52 1.89
C PHE A 40 0.92 1.67 2.29
N LYS A 41 1.26 1.53 3.58
CA LYS A 41 2.65 1.57 4.03
C LYS A 41 3.48 0.43 3.43
N GLN A 42 2.96 -0.79 3.46
CA GLN A 42 3.62 -1.94 2.83
C GLN A 42 3.74 -1.75 1.31
N ALA A 43 2.73 -1.20 0.65
CA ALA A 43 2.80 -0.86 -0.77
C ALA A 43 3.89 0.18 -1.04
N TYR A 44 4.00 1.23 -0.23
CA TYR A 44 5.02 2.27 -0.36
C TYR A 44 6.44 1.72 -0.25
N ASP A 45 6.71 0.91 0.77
CA ASP A 45 8.03 0.35 1.00
C ASP A 45 8.50 -0.48 -0.20
N ILE A 46 7.59 -1.25 -0.81
CA ILE A 46 7.87 -2.03 -2.02
C ILE A 46 7.97 -1.13 -3.27
N MET A 47 7.07 -0.16 -3.45
CA MET A 47 7.05 0.74 -4.61
C MET A 47 8.28 1.64 -4.66
N LYS A 48 8.77 2.11 -3.51
CA LYS A 48 9.99 2.91 -3.43
C LYS A 48 11.21 2.17 -3.98
N VAL A 49 11.29 0.85 -3.79
CA VAL A 49 12.39 0.01 -4.30
C VAL A 49 12.15 -0.39 -5.76
N THR A 50 10.92 -0.75 -6.13
CA THR A 50 10.60 -1.35 -7.44
C THR A 50 10.33 -0.33 -8.55
N HIS A 51 9.73 0.81 -8.21
CA HIS A 51 9.33 1.83 -9.17
C HIS A 51 10.14 3.14 -9.01
N GLY A 52 10.63 3.40 -7.79
CA GLY A 52 11.33 4.64 -7.43
C GLY A 52 10.40 5.69 -6.81
N ALA A 53 11.00 6.69 -6.15
CA ALA A 53 10.27 7.72 -5.41
C ALA A 53 9.40 8.62 -6.29
N GLU A 54 9.88 8.99 -7.49
CA GLU A 54 9.18 9.90 -8.41
C GLU A 54 8.10 9.21 -9.27
N HIS A 55 7.95 7.89 -9.16
CA HIS A 55 6.99 7.16 -9.96
C HIS A 55 5.54 7.50 -9.55
N ALA A 56 4.65 7.64 -10.54
CA ALA A 56 3.25 8.02 -10.32
C ALA A 56 2.53 7.15 -9.27
N LEU A 57 2.74 5.83 -9.30
CA LEU A 57 2.17 4.91 -8.30
C LEU A 57 2.73 5.13 -6.88
N THR A 58 4.01 5.47 -6.75
CA THR A 58 4.63 5.77 -5.45
C THR A 58 4.01 7.04 -4.86
N ASN A 59 3.87 8.08 -5.69
CA ASN A 59 3.21 9.34 -5.31
C ASN A 59 1.72 9.14 -4.95
N GLU A 60 1.02 8.27 -5.68
CA GLU A 60 -0.36 7.92 -5.38
C GLU A 60 -0.50 7.27 -4.00
N VAL A 61 0.36 6.28 -3.71
CA VAL A 61 0.37 5.61 -2.40
C VAL A 61 0.72 6.59 -1.27
N CYS A 62 1.65 7.52 -1.50
CA CYS A 62 1.99 8.59 -0.55
C CYS A 62 0.78 9.47 -0.24
N LYS A 63 0.05 9.89 -1.28
CA LYS A 63 -1.18 10.67 -1.09
C LYS A 63 -2.20 9.91 -0.24
N LYS A 64 -2.40 8.61 -0.53
CA LYS A 64 -3.30 7.75 0.25
C LYS A 64 -2.88 7.59 1.72
N LEU A 65 -1.58 7.50 1.99
CA LEU A 65 -1.07 7.52 3.37
C LEU A 65 -1.40 8.83 4.10
N GLY A 66 -1.25 9.98 3.42
CA GLY A 66 -1.59 11.28 3.98
C GLY A 66 -3.09 11.41 4.27
N GLU A 67 -3.95 10.95 3.36
CA GLU A 67 -5.41 10.88 3.58
C GLU A 67 -5.75 10.07 4.85
N CYS A 68 -5.17 8.85 4.99
CA CYS A 68 -5.38 8.05 6.20
C CYS A 68 -4.84 8.71 7.47
N GLN A 69 -3.69 9.40 7.42
CA GLN A 69 -3.14 10.12 8.58
C GLN A 69 -4.05 11.26 9.04
N ALA A 70 -4.59 12.03 8.09
CA ALA A 70 -5.52 13.11 8.37
C ALA A 70 -6.82 12.58 9.00
N GLU A 71 -7.38 11.49 8.46
CA GLU A 71 -8.60 10.86 9.01
C GLU A 71 -8.39 10.28 10.41
N LEU A 72 -7.21 9.72 10.70
CA LEU A 72 -6.86 9.20 12.02
C LEU A 72 -6.45 10.29 13.03
N GLY A 73 -6.42 11.56 12.62
CA GLY A 73 -6.00 12.68 13.48
C GLY A 73 -4.51 12.66 13.85
N ARG A 74 -3.65 12.08 13.00
CA ARG A 74 -2.19 11.94 13.23
C ARG A 74 -1.37 12.88 12.33
N VAL A 75 -1.72 14.16 12.35
CA VAL A 75 -1.06 15.23 11.59
C VAL A 75 0.23 15.67 12.28
#